data_AF-A0A2T2P3U0-F1
#
_entry.id   AF-A0A2T2P3U0-F1
#
_cell.length_a   1.000
_cell.length_b   1.000
_cell.length_c   1.000
_cell.angle_alpha   90.00
_cell.angle_beta   90.00
_cell.angle_gamma   90.00
#
_symmetry.space_group_name_H-M   'P 1'
#
loop_
_entity.id
_entity.type
_entity.pdbx_description
1 polymer ?
#
loop_
_entity_poly.entity_id
_entity_poly.type
_entity_poly.pdbx_seq_one_letter_code
_entity_poly.pdbx_strand_id
1 'polypeptide(L)'
;MAIPILFTIPPSNRHEVILIDTSAKPTLKALNKQITATIAGSPNCAEFMSKYKSKDVTEQIQEFKIHWSESGRDRKVWPEYTVVTDENIAAILELLKLGAGKDVLEIKVGKAE
;
A
#
# COMPACT_ATOMS: atom_id res chain seq x y z
N MET A 1 -5.43 -13.74 -10.77
CA MET A 1 -4.02 -13.97 -10.35
C MET A 1 -3.72 -12.98 -9.24
N ALA A 2 -2.99 -13.36 -8.20
CA ALA A 2 -2.74 -12.49 -7.05
C ALA A 2 -1.25 -12.16 -6.90
N ILE A 3 -0.96 -10.95 -6.43
CA ILE A 3 0.39 -10.48 -6.12
C ILE A 3 0.51 -10.28 -4.61
N PRO A 4 1.45 -10.96 -3.94
CA PRO A 4 1.76 -10.64 -2.55
C PRO A 4 2.52 -9.33 -2.48
N ILE A 5 2.11 -8.43 -1.58
CA ILE A 5 2.82 -7.19 -1.29
C ILE A 5 2.86 -6.92 0.21
N LEU A 6 4.03 -6.52 0.68
CA LEU A 6 4.21 -5.93 2.00
C LEU A 6 3.75 -4.48 1.94
N PHE A 7 2.91 -4.06 2.87
CA PHE A 7 2.56 -2.66 3.03
C PHE A 7 2.94 -2.11 4.40
N THR A 8 3.20 -0.81 4.47
CA THR A 8 3.55 -0.08 5.69
C THR A 8 2.64 1.12 5.91
N ILE A 9 2.55 1.58 7.15
CA ILE A 9 1.75 2.77 7.53
C ILE A 9 2.64 3.70 8.37
N PRO A 10 3.33 4.68 7.74
CA PRO A 10 4.12 5.66 8.47
C PRO A 10 3.29 6.47 9.47
N PRO A 11 3.88 6.96 10.57
CA PRO A 11 5.28 6.79 11.00
C PRO A 11 5.53 5.46 11.73
N SER A 12 4.60 4.52 11.66
CA SER A 12 4.70 3.25 12.36
C SER A 12 5.68 2.31 11.64
N ASN A 13 6.54 1.61 12.38
CA ASN A 13 7.37 0.51 11.84
C ASN A 13 6.53 -0.76 11.54
N ARG A 14 5.20 -0.63 11.53
CA ARG A 14 4.25 -1.72 11.36
C ARG A 14 4.07 -1.99 9.87
N HIS A 15 3.97 -3.27 9.58
CA HIS A 15 3.84 -3.79 8.25
C HIS A 15 2.87 -4.96 8.24
N GLU A 16 2.22 -5.17 7.11
CA GLU A 16 1.32 -6.30 6.90
C GLU A 16 1.43 -6.76 5.44
N VAL A 17 1.11 -8.02 5.18
CA VAL A 17 1.15 -8.60 3.83
C VAL A 17 -0.26 -8.86 3.33
N ILE A 18 -0.57 -8.41 2.12
CA ILE A 18 -1.84 -8.70 1.45
C ILE A 18 -1.61 -9.34 0.08
N LEU A 19 -2.63 -10.03 -0.40
CA LEU A 19 -2.73 -10.48 -1.79
C LEU A 19 -3.59 -9.48 -2.57
N ILE A 20 -2.97 -8.77 -3.52
CA ILE A 20 -3.72 -7.93 -4.46
C ILE A 20 -4.22 -8.80 -5.60
N ASP A 21 -5.54 -8.88 -5.79
CA ASP A 21 -6.10 -9.55 -6.95
C ASP A 21 -5.97 -8.67 -8.19
N THR A 22 -5.39 -9.24 -9.24
CA THR A 22 -5.19 -8.62 -10.56
C THR A 22 -6.01 -9.28 -11.65
N SER A 23 -6.95 -10.16 -11.29
CA SER A 23 -7.86 -10.82 -12.24
C SER A 23 -8.90 -9.86 -12.85
N ALA A 24 -9.32 -8.86 -12.07
CA ALA A 24 -10.20 -7.79 -12.50
C ALA A 24 -9.41 -6.50 -12.77
N LYS A 25 -10.02 -5.51 -13.43
CA LYS A 25 -9.40 -4.19 -13.62
C LYS A 25 -9.10 -3.57 -12.25
N PRO A 26 -7.82 -3.43 -11.87
CA PRO A 26 -7.46 -2.91 -10.55
C PRO A 26 -7.82 -1.42 -10.48
N THR A 27 -8.35 -0.99 -9.35
CA THR A 27 -8.71 0.42 -9.09
C THR A 27 -8.21 0.83 -7.72
N LEU A 28 -7.89 2.11 -7.53
CA LEU A 28 -7.50 2.61 -6.22
C LEU A 28 -8.62 2.46 -5.20
N LYS A 29 -9.88 2.57 -5.63
CA LYS A 29 -11.05 2.34 -4.76
C LYS A 29 -11.09 0.91 -4.20
N ALA A 30 -10.82 -0.10 -5.03
CA ALA A 30 -10.78 -1.49 -4.59
C ALA A 30 -9.60 -1.74 -3.63
N LEU A 31 -8.41 -1.20 -3.96
CA LEU A 31 -7.23 -1.30 -3.11
C LEU A 31 -7.45 -0.62 -1.76
N ASN A 32 -8.02 0.59 -1.76
CA ASN A 32 -8.37 1.33 -0.55
C ASN A 32 -9.31 0.53 0.35
N LYS A 33 -10.41 0.00 -0.21
CA LYS A 33 -11.34 -0.85 0.55
C LYS A 33 -10.64 -2.06 1.18
N GLN A 34 -9.77 -2.74 0.45
CA GLN A 34 -9.04 -3.91 0.95
C GLN A 34 -8.06 -3.54 2.07
N ILE A 35 -7.26 -2.49 1.87
CA ILE A 35 -6.30 -2.02 2.85
C ILE A 35 -7.00 -1.55 4.12
N THR A 36 -8.04 -0.72 4.03
CA THR A 36 -8.80 -0.26 5.21
C THR A 36 -9.38 -1.43 5.99
N ALA A 37 -9.95 -2.44 5.31
CA ALA A 37 -10.43 -3.64 5.97
C ALA A 37 -9.31 -4.42 6.68
N THR A 38 -8.13 -4.49 6.05
CA THR A 38 -6.95 -5.17 6.62
C THR A 38 -6.43 -4.43 7.86
N ILE A 39 -6.31 -3.11 7.80
CA ILE A 39 -5.87 -2.27 8.94
C ILE A 39 -6.82 -2.43 10.13
N ALA A 40 -8.13 -2.49 9.87
CA ALA A 40 -9.13 -2.62 10.94
C ALA A 40 -9.13 -4.00 11.61
N GLY A 41 -8.78 -5.06 10.88
CA GLY A 41 -8.85 -6.45 11.35
C GLY A 41 -7.51 -7.07 11.76
N SER A 42 -6.38 -6.53 11.30
CA SER A 42 -5.07 -7.13 11.54
C SER A 42 -4.53 -6.81 12.94
N PRO A 43 -4.07 -7.81 13.71
CA PRO A 43 -3.34 -7.58 14.95
C PRO A 43 -2.01 -6.84 14.71
N ASN A 44 -1.39 -6.98 13.54
CA ASN A 44 -0.17 -6.26 13.18
C ASN A 44 -0.42 -4.76 12.97
N CYS A 45 -1.66 -4.38 12.67
CA CYS A 45 -2.10 -2.98 12.52
C CYS A 45 -2.84 -2.43 13.77
N ALA A 46 -3.11 -3.27 14.77
CA ALA A 46 -3.95 -2.91 15.92
C ALA A 46 -3.41 -1.73 16.75
N GLU A 47 -2.08 -1.62 16.89
CA GLU A 47 -1.45 -0.51 17.62
C GLU A 47 -1.47 0.82 16.86
N PHE A 48 -1.53 0.78 15.52
CA PHE A 48 -1.81 1.98 14.74
C PHE A 48 -3.23 2.43 15.08
N MET A 49 -4.20 1.53 14.96
CA MET A 49 -5.60 1.83 15.30
C MET A 49 -5.77 2.30 16.76
N SER A 50 -4.98 1.86 17.73
CA SER A 50 -5.14 2.33 19.12
C SER A 50 -4.72 3.78 19.34
N LYS A 51 -3.71 4.29 18.60
CA LYS A 51 -3.29 5.70 18.65
C LYS A 51 -4.20 6.63 17.83
N TYR A 52 -4.82 6.09 16.78
CA TYR A 52 -5.63 6.87 15.82
C TYR A 52 -7.15 6.67 15.95
N LYS A 53 -7.63 5.73 16.78
CA LYS A 53 -9.03 5.61 17.22
C LYS A 53 -9.40 6.77 18.15
N SER A 54 -9.47 7.97 17.60
CA SER A 54 -10.34 9.01 18.16
C SER A 54 -11.77 8.67 17.74
N LYS A 55 -12.71 8.65 18.68
CA LYS A 55 -14.07 8.11 18.49
C LYS A 55 -14.89 8.84 17.40
N ASP A 56 -14.43 10.00 16.94
CA ASP A 56 -15.16 10.89 16.04
C ASP A 56 -14.46 11.15 14.68
N VAL A 57 -13.32 10.50 14.39
CA VAL A 57 -12.57 10.75 13.14
C VAL A 57 -12.45 9.48 12.32
N THR A 58 -13.10 9.47 11.16
CA THR A 58 -12.90 8.42 10.15
C THR A 58 -11.64 8.78 9.37
N GLU A 59 -10.53 8.09 9.64
CA GLU A 59 -9.32 8.27 8.84
C GLU A 59 -9.50 7.67 7.45
N GLN A 60 -8.95 8.34 6.44
CA GLN A 60 -8.98 7.93 5.05
C GLN A 60 -7.54 7.77 4.54
N ILE A 61 -7.37 6.82 3.62
CA ILE A 61 -6.11 6.70 2.88
C ILE A 61 -6.01 7.91 1.95
N GLN A 62 -4.96 8.70 2.16
CA GLN A 62 -4.69 9.91 1.39
C GLN A 62 -3.81 9.62 0.18
N GLU A 63 -2.89 8.66 0.30
CA GLU A 63 -1.88 8.40 -0.72
C GLU A 63 -1.38 6.96 -0.64
N PHE A 64 -1.09 6.40 -1.81
CA PHE A 64 -0.40 5.13 -1.98
C PHE A 64 0.93 5.40 -2.67
N LYS A 65 2.02 4.83 -2.16
CA LYS A 65 3.35 4.89 -2.77
C LYS A 65 3.94 3.50 -2.87
N ILE A 66 4.55 3.17 -3.99
CA ILE A 66 5.41 1.99 -4.08
C ILE A 66 6.85 2.44 -3.89
N HIS A 67 7.48 1.99 -2.80
CA HIS A 67 8.93 2.07 -2.64
C HIS A 67 9.57 0.92 -3.39
N TRP A 68 10.43 1.27 -4.33
CA TRP A 68 11.06 0.30 -5.20
C TRP A 68 12.34 -0.23 -4.57
N SER A 69 12.50 -1.55 -4.57
CA SER A 69 13.77 -2.16 -4.21
C SER A 69 14.88 -1.70 -5.14
N GLU A 70 16.02 -1.32 -4.56
CA GLU A 70 17.25 -1.03 -5.29
C GLU A 70 17.93 -2.30 -5.83
N SER A 71 17.54 -3.47 -5.33
CA SER A 71 18.16 -4.74 -5.71
C SER A 71 17.84 -5.10 -7.16
N GLY A 72 18.87 -5.08 -8.01
CA GLY A 72 18.74 -5.41 -9.44
C GLY A 72 18.15 -4.29 -10.30
N ARG A 73 18.08 -3.05 -9.79
CA ARG A 73 17.63 -1.87 -10.56
C ARG A 73 18.72 -0.79 -10.59
N ASP A 74 18.78 -0.04 -11.68
CA ASP A 74 19.69 1.11 -11.80
C ASP A 74 19.14 2.31 -11.01
N ARG A 75 19.84 2.69 -9.94
CA ARG A 75 19.46 3.80 -9.05
C ARG A 75 19.48 5.17 -9.73
N LYS A 76 20.15 5.32 -10.88
CA LYS A 76 20.15 6.58 -11.64
C LYS A 76 18.85 6.78 -12.43
N VAL A 77 18.16 5.69 -12.74
CA VAL A 77 16.95 5.70 -13.57
C VAL A 77 15.71 5.41 -12.73
N TRP A 78 15.82 4.49 -11.77
CA TRP A 78 14.69 4.08 -10.95
C TRP A 78 14.45 5.07 -9.80
N PRO A 79 13.23 5.61 -9.65
CA PRO A 79 12.94 6.49 -8.53
C PRO A 79 12.91 5.69 -7.22
N GLU A 80 13.10 6.39 -6.10
CA GLU A 80 12.95 5.80 -4.76
C GLU A 80 11.54 5.24 -4.55
N TYR A 81 10.53 6.05 -4.93
CA TYR A 81 9.14 5.65 -4.87
C TYR A 81 8.34 6.17 -6.07
N THR A 82 7.15 5.61 -6.26
CA THR A 82 6.16 6.10 -7.22
C THR A 82 4.81 6.22 -6.54
N VAL A 83 4.17 7.39 -6.68
CA VAL A 83 2.79 7.60 -6.22
C VAL A 83 1.85 6.82 -7.15
N VAL A 84 0.99 6.00 -6.56
CA VAL A 84 0.02 5.19 -7.30
C VAL A 84 -1.19 6.06 -7.62
N THR A 85 -1.56 6.07 -8.89
CA THR A 85 -2.73 6.77 -9.43
C THR A 85 -3.63 5.77 -10.18
N ASP A 86 -4.88 6.15 -10.46
CA ASP A 86 -5.76 5.28 -11.24
C ASP A 86 -5.25 5.04 -12.68
N GLU A 87 -4.43 5.94 -13.21
CA GLU A 87 -3.82 5.83 -14.53
C GLU A 87 -2.64 4.85 -14.56
N ASN A 88 -1.85 4.78 -13.49
CA ASN A 88 -0.61 4.01 -13.47
C ASN A 88 -0.70 2.67 -12.72
N ILE A 89 -1.76 2.44 -11.93
CA ILE A 89 -1.91 1.24 -11.08
C ILE A 89 -1.76 -0.07 -11.86
N ALA A 90 -2.31 -0.14 -13.08
CA ALA A 90 -2.20 -1.34 -13.91
C ALA A 90 -0.74 -1.66 -14.26
N ALA A 91 0.04 -0.64 -14.67
CA ALA A 91 1.45 -0.80 -15.02
C ALA A 91 2.30 -1.14 -13.78
N ILE A 92 2.01 -0.49 -12.64
CA ILE A 92 2.67 -0.77 -11.37
C ILE A 92 2.48 -2.22 -10.96
N LEU A 93 1.27 -2.77 -11.08
CA LEU A 93 0.99 -4.15 -10.72
C LEU A 93 1.76 -5.15 -11.59
N GLU A 94 1.95 -4.88 -12.87
CA GLU A 94 2.81 -5.71 -13.72
C GLU A 94 4.28 -5.66 -13.27
N LEU A 95 4.79 -4.49 -12.86
CA LEU A 95 6.15 -4.38 -12.30
C LEU A 95 6.29 -5.14 -10.98
N LEU A 96 5.28 -5.07 -10.12
CA LEU A 96 5.26 -5.78 -8.83
C LEU A 96 5.28 -7.31 -9.02
N LYS A 97 4.62 -7.84 -10.06
CA LYS A 97 4.71 -9.28 -10.42
C LYS A 97 6.15 -9.71 -10.70
N LEU A 98 6.92 -8.87 -11.36
CA LEU A 98 8.33 -9.15 -11.68
C LEU A 98 9.24 -9.02 -10.45
N GLY A 99 8.89 -8.11 -9.53
CA GLY A 99 9.65 -7.86 -8.30
C GLY A 99 9.53 -8.97 -7.25
N ALA A 100 8.45 -9.77 -7.28
CA ALA A 100 8.20 -10.91 -6.39
C ALA A 100 8.35 -10.57 -4.89
N GLY A 101 7.70 -9.50 -4.43
CA GLY A 101 7.65 -9.12 -3.01
C GLY A 101 8.85 -8.31 -2.49
N LYS A 102 9.75 -7.85 -3.37
CA LYS A 102 10.86 -6.97 -3.00
C LYS A 102 10.44 -5.52 -2.76
N ASP A 103 9.35 -5.10 -3.37
CA ASP A 103 8.82 -3.74 -3.34
C ASP A 103 7.80 -3.58 -2.20
N VAL A 104 7.69 -2.36 -1.67
CA VAL A 104 6.86 -2.07 -0.50
C VAL A 104 5.78 -1.06 -0.84
N LEU A 105 4.53 -1.35 -0.48
CA LEU A 105 3.42 -0.41 -0.57
C LEU A 105 3.36 0.45 0.69
N GLU A 106 3.79 1.70 0.61
CA GLU A 106 3.56 2.67 1.67
C GLU A 106 2.16 3.28 1.55
N ILE A 107 1.44 3.33 2.67
CA ILE A 107 0.10 3.92 2.77
C ILE A 107 0.14 5.10 3.72
N LYS A 108 -0.19 6.28 3.20
CA LYS A 108 -0.41 7.46 4.01
C LYS A 108 -1.87 7.52 4.43
N VAL A 109 -2.10 7.49 5.72
CA VAL A 109 -3.43 7.65 6.33
C VAL A 109 -3.49 9.02 7.00
N GLY A 110 -4.64 9.68 6.92
CA GLY A 110 -4.88 10.94 7.61
C GLY A 110 -6.36 11.22 7.81
N LYS A 111 -6.67 12.38 8.40
CA LYS A 111 -8.04 12.82 8.59
C LYS A 111 -8.68 13.14 7.23
N ALA A 112 -9.96 12.80 7.08
CA ALA A 112 -10.76 13.32 5.97
C ALA A 112 -10.85 14.85 6.11
N GLU A 113 -10.44 15.58 5.08
CA GLU A 113 -10.70 17.03 4.95
C GLU A 113 -12.15 17.28 4.53
#